data_AF-A0A674DXL3-F1
#
_entry.id   AF-A0A674DXL3-F1
#
_cell.length_a   1.000
_cell.length_b   1.000
_cell.length_c   1.000
_cell.angle_alpha   90.00
_cell.angle_beta   90.00
_cell.angle_gamma   90.00
#
_symmetry.space_group_name_H-M   'P 1'
#
loop_
_entity.id
_entity.type
_entity.pdbx_description
1 polymer ?
#
loop_
_entity_poly.entity_id
_entity_poly.type
_entity_poly.pdbx_seq_one_letter_code
_entity_poly.pdbx_strand_id
1 'polypeptide(L)'
;ISPSSKDEFTEFEKLLKDKISPFESSIHYSGFLESLFRDLCLSLEVEDLKRVSNSLTVLLSEKQKQEKLNKGKKKKKGMVSAGGMKSKMKDDLADYGEFDGGYVQDYEDFM
;
A
#
# COMPACT_ATOMS: atom_id res chain seq x y z
N ILE A 1 9.01 -8.76 33.24
CA ILE A 1 8.44 -10.04 32.78
C ILE A 1 9.56 -10.81 32.11
N SER A 2 9.69 -12.10 32.38
CA SER A 2 10.71 -12.96 31.78
C SER A 2 10.00 -14.04 31.00
N PRO A 3 9.59 -13.75 29.75
CA PRO A 3 8.78 -14.68 28.98
C PRO A 3 9.59 -15.93 28.64
N SER A 4 8.94 -17.08 28.75
CA SER A 4 9.53 -18.41 28.59
C SER A 4 8.68 -19.33 27.70
N SER A 5 7.37 -19.06 27.59
CA SER A 5 6.46 -19.73 26.66
C SER A 5 6.06 -18.81 25.50
N LYS A 6 5.60 -19.40 24.39
CA LYS A 6 5.11 -18.66 23.22
C LYS A 6 3.97 -17.68 23.58
N ASP A 7 3.08 -18.10 24.47
CA ASP A 7 1.95 -17.27 24.91
C ASP A 7 2.43 -16.08 25.75
N GLU A 8 3.42 -16.29 26.62
CA GLU A 8 4.05 -15.20 27.38
C GLU A 8 4.80 -14.21 26.48
N PHE A 9 5.45 -14.69 25.41
CA PHE A 9 6.04 -13.81 24.40
C PHE A 9 4.97 -13.01 23.65
N THR A 10 3.82 -13.60 23.37
CA THR A 10 2.69 -12.91 22.74
C THR A 10 2.12 -11.81 23.64
N GLU A 11 2.04 -12.06 24.94
CA GLU A 11 1.64 -11.04 25.91
C GLU A 11 2.70 -9.94 26.05
N PHE A 12 3.98 -10.32 26.09
CA PHE A 12 5.09 -9.37 26.15
C PHE A 12 5.14 -8.45 24.92
N GLU A 13 4.91 -9.00 23.72
CA GLU A 13 4.79 -8.24 22.49
C GLU A 13 3.69 -7.17 22.58
N LYS A 14 2.51 -7.54 23.10
CA LYS A 14 1.40 -6.58 23.30
C LYS A 14 1.80 -5.46 24.25
N LEU A 15 2.42 -5.79 25.38
CA LEU A 15 2.87 -4.78 26.35
C LEU A 15 3.91 -3.82 25.76
N LEU A 16 4.85 -4.33 24.95
CA LEU A 16 5.81 -3.49 24.25
C LEU A 16 5.13 -2.56 23.24
N LYS A 17 4.20 -3.09 22.45
CA LYS A 17 3.42 -2.29 21.50
C LYS A 17 2.64 -1.19 22.20
N ASP A 18 1.88 -1.52 23.24
CA ASP A 18 1.07 -0.55 24.00
C ASP A 18 1.94 0.52 24.66
N LYS A 19 3.19 0.18 25.02
CA LYS A 19 4.14 1.13 25.57
C LYS A 19 4.71 2.07 24.50
N ILE A 20 4.92 1.59 23.28
CA ILE A 20 5.63 2.32 22.22
C ILE A 20 4.66 3.14 21.34
N SER A 21 3.50 2.59 20.99
CA SER A 21 2.52 3.23 20.10
C SER A 21 2.07 4.64 20.48
N PRO A 22 1.97 5.04 21.77
CA PRO A 22 1.63 6.42 22.14
C PRO A 22 2.61 7.48 21.59
N PHE A 23 3.82 7.08 21.18
CA PHE A 23 4.86 7.98 20.69
C PHE A 23 4.89 8.11 19.16
N GLU A 24 3.97 7.48 18.43
CA GLU A 24 3.95 7.42 16.95
C GLU A 24 3.92 8.80 16.27
N SER A 25 3.36 9.83 16.92
CA SER A 25 3.31 11.19 16.38
C SER A 25 4.59 12.00 16.60
N SER A 26 5.56 11.48 17.35
CA SER A 26 6.81 12.17 17.61
C SER A 26 7.71 12.19 16.36
N ILE A 27 8.33 13.33 16.08
CA ILE A 27 9.33 13.45 15.00
C ILE A 27 10.54 12.52 15.21
N HIS A 28 10.79 12.10 16.45
CA HIS A 28 11.89 11.20 16.79
C HIS A 28 11.51 9.72 16.65
N TYR A 29 10.24 9.40 16.43
CA TYR A 29 9.73 8.03 16.45
C TYR A 29 10.39 7.13 15.40
N SER A 30 10.57 7.65 14.18
CA SER A 30 11.20 6.88 13.09
C SER A 30 12.63 6.48 13.44
N GLY A 31 13.46 7.42 13.90
CA GLY A 31 14.87 7.14 14.25
C GLY A 31 15.00 6.27 15.51
N PHE A 32 14.08 6.43 16.46
CA PHE A 32 13.97 5.56 17.63
C PHE A 32 13.70 4.10 17.21
N LEU A 33 12.69 3.86 16.37
CA LEU A 33 12.36 2.51 15.91
C LEU A 33 13.51 1.89 15.11
N GLU A 34 14.15 2.67 14.23
CA GLU A 34 15.30 2.19 13.46
C GLU A 34 16.42 1.67 14.37
N SER A 35 16.80 2.45 15.37
CA SER A 35 17.85 2.07 16.32
C SER A 35 17.43 0.89 17.19
N LEU A 36 16.20 0.91 17.72
CA LEU A 36 15.67 -0.16 18.56
C LEU A 36 15.63 -1.50 17.83
N PHE A 37 15.06 -1.55 16.62
CA PHE A 37 14.97 -2.80 15.87
C PHE A 37 16.34 -3.31 15.45
N ARG A 38 17.27 -2.42 15.08
CA ARG A 38 18.65 -2.81 14.79
C ARG A 38 19.27 -3.51 16.00
N ASP A 39 19.18 -2.90 17.19
CA ASP A 39 19.77 -3.43 18.42
C ASP A 39 19.13 -4.76 18.84
N LEU A 40 17.81 -4.88 18.74
CA LEU A 40 17.08 -6.13 19.04
C LEU A 40 17.46 -7.28 18.07
N CYS A 41 17.88 -6.94 16.85
CA CYS A 41 18.25 -7.92 15.85
C CYS A 41 19.74 -8.30 15.84
N LEU A 42 20.59 -7.65 16.64
CA LEU A 42 22.05 -7.83 16.56
C LEU A 42 22.53 -9.27 16.80
N SER A 43 21.82 -10.01 17.65
CA SER A 43 22.17 -11.41 18.00
C SER A 43 21.48 -12.45 17.14
N LEU A 44 20.63 -12.05 16.19
CA LEU A 44 19.90 -12.98 15.34
C LEU A 44 20.82 -13.62 14.29
N GLU A 45 20.56 -14.89 13.99
CA GLU A 45 21.18 -15.54 12.85
C GLU A 45 20.66 -14.97 11.53
N VAL A 46 21.42 -15.17 10.46
CA VAL A 46 21.13 -14.59 9.13
C VAL A 46 19.74 -14.99 8.62
N GLU A 47 19.30 -16.22 8.86
CA GLU A 47 17.98 -16.69 8.40
C GLU A 47 16.84 -15.99 9.13
N ASP A 48 16.95 -15.81 10.44
CA ASP A 48 15.93 -15.13 11.24
C ASP A 48 15.90 -13.63 10.94
N LEU A 49 17.07 -13.00 10.76
CA LEU A 49 17.16 -11.61 10.32
C LEU A 49 16.50 -11.40 8.94
N LYS A 50 16.71 -12.33 8.00
CA LYS A 50 16.02 -12.30 6.69
C LYS A 50 14.51 -12.39 6.85
N ARG A 51 13.99 -13.23 7.75
CA ARG A 51 12.54 -13.33 8.02
C ARG A 51 11.96 -12.01 8.53
N VAL A 52 12.62 -11.37 9.49
CA VAL A 52 12.21 -10.06 10.03
C VAL A 52 12.25 -8.98 8.93
N SER A 53 13.35 -8.90 8.17
CA SER A 53 13.51 -7.94 7.08
C SER A 53 12.43 -8.09 5.99
N ASN A 54 12.12 -9.33 5.60
CA ASN A 54 11.06 -9.61 4.63
C ASN A 54 9.69 -9.16 5.13
N SER A 55 9.38 -9.37 6.41
CA SER A 55 8.11 -8.91 7.01
C SER A 55 7.95 -7.38 6.89
N LEU A 56 9.01 -6.62 7.18
CA LEU A 56 9.00 -5.16 7.03
C LEU A 56 8.89 -4.71 5.56
N THR A 57 9.55 -5.42 4.65
CA THR A 57 9.49 -5.14 3.20
C THR A 57 8.09 -5.36 2.63
N VAL A 58 7.40 -6.41 3.08
CA VAL A 58 6.00 -6.68 2.73
C VAL A 58 5.10 -5.54 3.24
N LEU A 59 5.25 -5.15 4.51
CA LEU A 59 4.48 -4.05 5.10
C LEU A 59 4.68 -2.72 4.35
N LEU A 60 5.92 -2.42 3.95
CA LEU A 60 6.25 -1.24 3.15
C LEU A 60 5.47 -1.26 1.82
N SER A 61 5.48 -2.39 1.13
CA SER A 61 4.78 -2.57 -0.15
C SER A 61 3.27 -2.39 0.00
N GLU A 62 2.69 -2.91 1.10
CA GLU A 62 1.28 -2.73 1.43
C GLU A 62 0.92 -1.25 1.67
N LYS A 63 1.73 -0.52 2.43
CA LYS A 63 1.54 0.92 2.66
C LYS A 63 1.59 1.72 1.36
N GLN A 64 2.59 1.46 0.51
CA GLN A 64 2.72 2.13 -0.80
C GLN A 64 1.51 1.87 -1.71
N LYS A 65 0.97 0.65 -1.69
CA LYS A 65 -0.25 0.31 -2.44
C LYS A 65 -1.47 1.07 -1.93
N GLN A 66 -1.64 1.18 -0.61
CA GLN A 66 -2.73 1.94 0.01
C GLN A 66 -2.67 3.43 -0.36
N GLU A 67 -1.49 4.02 -0.38
CA GLU A 67 -1.29 5.42 -0.79
C GLU A 67 -1.73 5.67 -2.25
N LYS A 68 -1.42 4.74 -3.16
CA LYS A 68 -1.85 4.82 -4.57
C LYS A 68 -3.36 4.68 -4.72
N LEU A 69 -4.00 3.77 -3.97
CA LEU A 69 -5.45 3.57 -4.00
C LEU A 69 -6.24 4.75 -3.40
N ASN A 70 -5.71 5.41 -2.38
CA ASN A 70 -6.36 6.58 -1.76
C ASN A 70 -6.37 7.81 -2.69
N LYS A 71 -5.42 7.91 -3.63
CA LYS A 71 -5.41 8.97 -4.66
C LYS A 71 -6.49 8.74 -5.75
N GLY A 72 -6.93 7.50 -5.97
CA GLY A 72 -7.91 7.15 -7.03
C GLY A 72 -9.39 7.38 -6.70
N LYS A 73 -9.77 7.52 -5.41
CA LYS A 73 -11.19 7.61 -4.99
C LYS A 73 -11.80 9.02 -5.05
N LYS A 74 -11.07 10.07 -5.46
CA LYS A 74 -11.58 11.45 -5.56
C LYS A 74 -12.27 11.82 -6.88
N LYS A 75 -12.41 10.90 -7.86
CA LYS A 75 -13.15 11.15 -9.11
C LYS A 75 -14.42 10.30 -9.19
N LYS A 76 -15.48 10.66 -8.47
CA LYS A 76 -16.90 10.36 -8.80
C LYS A 76 -17.83 11.15 -7.90
N LYS A 77 -17.97 12.45 -8.17
CA LYS A 77 -19.15 13.24 -7.77
C LYS A 77 -19.43 14.27 -8.86
N GLY A 78 -20.63 14.19 -9.44
CA GLY A 78 -21.07 14.88 -10.66
C GLY A 78 -21.26 13.84 -11.76
N MET A 79 -22.45 13.43 -12.15
CA MET A 79 -23.70 14.17 -12.35
C MET A 79 -24.87 13.24 -12.05
N VAL A 80 -25.82 13.70 -11.25
CA VAL A 80 -27.20 13.16 -11.27
C VAL A 80 -27.93 13.87 -12.41
N SER A 81 -28.53 13.13 -13.33
CA SER A 81 -29.69 13.61 -14.08
C SER A 81 -30.77 12.52 -14.08
N ALA A 82 -31.65 12.60 -13.09
CA ALA A 82 -32.95 11.96 -13.17
C ALA A 82 -33.85 12.88 -14.01
N GLY A 83 -34.28 12.40 -15.18
CA GLY A 83 -35.14 13.15 -16.08
C GLY A 83 -35.74 12.30 -17.20
N GLY A 84 -36.84 11.61 -16.90
CA GLY A 84 -38.01 11.37 -17.75
C GLY A 84 -37.90 10.93 -19.24
N MET A 85 -38.55 9.80 -19.52
CA MET A 85 -39.51 9.57 -20.64
C MET A 85 -39.01 9.39 -22.10
N LYS A 86 -39.14 8.13 -22.57
CA LYS A 86 -39.41 7.59 -23.93
C LYS A 86 -39.21 8.47 -25.18
N SER A 87 -38.46 7.98 -26.19
CA SER A 87 -38.99 7.61 -27.53
C SER A 87 -37.93 7.23 -28.60
N LYS A 88 -38.29 6.19 -29.38
CA LYS A 88 -38.01 5.89 -30.81
C LYS A 88 -36.58 5.64 -31.34
N MET A 89 -36.42 4.38 -31.77
CA MET A 89 -35.83 3.88 -33.03
C MET A 89 -35.13 4.89 -33.95
N LYS A 90 -33.87 4.60 -34.32
CA LYS A 90 -33.48 4.11 -35.67
C LYS A 90 -31.99 3.80 -35.73
N ASP A 91 -31.72 2.67 -36.37
CA ASP A 91 -30.46 2.15 -36.89
C ASP A 91 -30.06 2.95 -38.16
N ASP A 92 -28.80 3.33 -38.29
CA ASP A 92 -28.11 3.74 -39.54
C ASP A 92 -26.61 3.86 -39.18
N LEU A 93 -25.80 2.86 -39.54
CA LEU A 93 -25.07 2.74 -40.79
C LEU A 93 -23.69 3.42 -40.73
N ALA A 94 -22.70 2.53 -40.59
CA ALA A 94 -21.40 2.48 -41.26
C ALA A 94 -20.65 3.78 -41.62
N ASP A 95 -19.34 3.68 -41.37
CA ASP A 95 -18.26 4.15 -42.23
C ASP A 95 -17.75 5.58 -42.02
N TYR A 96 -16.62 5.71 -41.31
CA TYR A 96 -15.47 6.44 -41.87
C TYR A 96 -14.17 6.20 -41.06
N GLY A 97 -13.17 5.59 -41.69
CA GLY A 97 -11.77 5.97 -41.45
C GLY A 97 -10.83 4.89 -40.89
N GLU A 98 -10.71 3.77 -41.58
CA GLU A 98 -9.51 2.94 -41.55
C GLU A 98 -8.32 3.70 -42.17
N PHE A 99 -7.24 3.95 -41.41
CA PHE A 99 -5.89 4.09 -41.96
C PHE A 99 -4.79 3.85 -40.91
N ASP A 100 -4.23 2.65 -41.00
CA ASP A 100 -2.80 2.27 -40.98
C ASP A 100 -1.76 3.28 -40.43
N GLY A 101 -0.95 2.82 -39.47
CA GLY A 101 0.18 3.61 -38.96
C GLY A 101 0.91 3.01 -37.75
N GLY A 102 1.62 1.90 -37.97
CA GLY A 102 2.99 1.71 -37.47
C GLY A 102 3.26 1.76 -35.95
N TYR A 103 3.67 0.60 -35.44
CA TYR A 103 4.47 0.40 -34.23
C TYR A 103 5.47 1.51 -33.87
N VAL A 104 5.75 1.57 -32.55
CA VAL A 104 6.95 2.11 -31.87
C VAL A 104 6.88 3.57 -31.43
N GLN A 105 6.37 3.86 -30.22
CA GLN A 105 6.97 4.92 -29.38
C GLN A 105 6.60 4.94 -27.88
N ASP A 106 6.68 3.83 -27.13
CA ASP A 106 6.56 3.89 -25.65
C ASP A 106 7.80 3.34 -24.92
N TYR A 107 9.00 3.53 -25.50
CA TYR A 107 10.30 3.23 -24.88
C TYR A 107 10.96 4.47 -24.23
N GLU A 108 10.19 5.50 -23.87
CA GLU A 108 10.69 6.74 -23.26
C GLU A 108 10.11 6.99 -21.84
N ASP A 109 9.48 5.99 -21.20
CA ASP A 109 8.98 6.10 -19.81
C ASP A 109 9.85 5.32 -18.80
N PHE A 110 11.10 5.03 -19.16
CA PHE A 110 12.10 4.45 -18.25
C PHE A 110 13.43 5.20 -18.38
N MET A 111 13.46 6.43 -17.86
CA MET A 111 14.67 7.11 -17.39
C MET A 111 14.42 7.68 -15.99
#